data_AF-A0A4Z0YBG9-F1
#
_entry.id   AF-A0A4Z0YBG9-F1
#
_cell.length_a   1.000
_cell.length_b   1.000
_cell.length_c   1.000
_cell.angle_alpha   90.00
_cell.angle_beta   90.00
_cell.angle_gamma   90.00
#
_symmetry.space_group_name_H-M   'P 1'
#
loop_
_entity.id
_entity.type
_entity.pdbx_description
1 polymer ?
#
loop_
_entity_poly.entity_id
_entity_poly.type
_entity_poly.pdbx_seq_one_letter_code
_entity_poly.pdbx_strand_id
1 'polypeptide(L)'
;EHYLSLSGGGVRDPKAAIESIENWGPGPITYFKGIPEKRPAFIPALDDFPADFQSSLALTLADGTVFAHSLTAFRNLPGGYGVEIFESIWIPDSVPAEVLEGLTAHITVEFSNWLKLAYKKAIKA
;
A
#
# COMPACT_ATOMS: atom_id res chain seq x y z
N GLU A 1 7.28 23.01 -1.40
CA GLU A 1 7.86 21.75 -1.90
C GLU A 1 6.94 21.22 -2.99
N HIS A 2 7.44 20.98 -4.19
CA HIS A 2 6.63 20.52 -5.31
C HIS A 2 6.44 19.01 -5.20
N TYR A 3 5.27 18.61 -4.73
CA TYR A 3 4.77 17.24 -4.76
C TYR A 3 4.08 17.01 -6.10
N LEU A 4 4.51 15.99 -6.83
CA LEU A 4 3.80 15.50 -8.00
C LEU A 4 3.49 14.03 -7.74
N SER A 5 2.34 13.79 -7.10
CA SER A 5 1.61 12.54 -7.27
C SER A 5 0.58 12.80 -8.35
N LEU A 6 0.67 12.04 -9.43
CA LEU A 6 -0.43 11.91 -10.38
C LEU A 6 -1.39 10.86 -9.83
N SER A 7 -2.22 11.25 -8.85
CA SER A 7 -3.47 10.54 -8.58
C SER A 7 -4.53 11.15 -9.50
N GLY A 8 -4.85 10.46 -10.59
CA GLY A 8 -5.95 10.82 -11.48
C GLY A 8 -7.28 10.58 -10.77
N GLY A 9 -8.14 11.59 -10.73
CA GLY A 9 -9.51 11.45 -10.22
C GLY A 9 -10.45 10.89 -11.28
N GLY A 10 -11.08 9.75 -10.98
CA GLY A 10 -12.27 9.19 -11.62
C GLY A 10 -12.53 7.79 -11.04
N VAL A 11 -13.71 7.38 -10.57
CA VAL A 11 -15.09 7.75 -10.92
C VAL A 11 -16.00 7.58 -9.68
N ARG A 12 -17.17 8.25 -9.72
CA ARG A 12 -18.27 8.32 -8.75
C ARG A 12 -19.00 6.98 -8.46
N ASP A 13 -18.29 5.88 -8.26
CA ASP A 13 -18.85 4.59 -7.82
C ASP A 13 -18.04 4.08 -6.61
N PRO A 14 -18.66 3.82 -5.45
CA PRO A 14 -17.97 3.22 -4.29
C PRO A 14 -17.41 1.80 -4.56
N LYS A 15 -17.69 1.21 -5.73
CA LYS A 15 -17.07 -0.01 -6.25
C LYS A 15 -15.92 0.25 -7.24
N ALA A 16 -15.67 1.50 -7.66
CA ALA A 16 -14.61 1.82 -8.61
C ALA A 16 -13.25 1.79 -7.91
N ALA A 17 -12.38 0.92 -8.40
CA ALA A 17 -11.01 0.82 -7.95
C ALA A 17 -10.24 2.13 -8.21
N ILE A 18 -9.42 2.56 -7.25
CA ILE A 18 -8.60 3.78 -7.36
C ILE A 18 -7.49 3.51 -8.38
N GLU A 19 -7.44 4.26 -9.47
CA GLU A 19 -6.32 4.22 -10.42
C GLU A 19 -5.03 4.67 -9.72
N SER A 20 -3.96 3.90 -9.89
CA SER A 20 -2.64 4.18 -9.37
C SER A 20 -1.61 3.98 -10.47
N ILE A 21 -0.70 4.95 -10.60
CA ILE A 21 0.44 4.89 -11.51
C ILE A 21 1.68 5.00 -10.64
N GLU A 22 2.42 3.90 -10.53
CA GLU A 22 3.60 3.81 -9.66
C GLU A 22 4.78 3.23 -10.42
N ASN A 23 5.98 3.65 -10.06
CA ASN A 23 7.19 3.06 -10.64
C ASN A 23 7.80 2.06 -9.66
N TRP A 24 7.78 0.79 -10.04
CA TRP A 24 8.35 -0.32 -9.27
C TRP A 24 9.60 -0.92 -9.94
N GLY A 25 10.18 -0.30 -10.98
CA GLY A 25 11.34 -0.87 -11.68
C GLY A 25 11.67 -0.16 -13.00
N PRO A 26 11.82 -0.88 -14.13
CA PRO A 26 12.25 -0.29 -15.40
C PRO A 26 11.20 0.62 -16.05
N GLY A 27 10.00 0.74 -15.47
CA GLY A 27 8.95 1.61 -15.97
C GLY A 27 7.74 1.69 -15.04
N PRO A 28 6.84 2.65 -15.28
CA PRO A 28 5.61 2.79 -14.52
C PRO A 28 4.68 1.59 -14.77
N ILE A 29 4.06 1.11 -13.70
CA ILE A 29 2.95 0.16 -13.73
C ILE A 29 1.68 0.95 -13.44
N THR A 30 0.70 0.84 -14.34
CA THR A 30 -0.65 1.34 -14.11
C THR A 30 -1.53 0.19 -13.63
N TYR A 31 -2.17 0.38 -12.49
CA TYR A 31 -3.07 -0.59 -11.91
C TYR A 31 -4.18 0.08 -11.10
N PHE A 32 -5.16 -0.70 -10.67
CA PHE A 32 -6.29 -0.22 -9.90
C PHE A 32 -6.37 -0.92 -8.55
N LYS A 33 -6.70 -0.17 -7.50
CA LYS A 33 -6.79 -0.64 -6.10
C LYS A 33 -8.25 -0.78 -5.67
N GLY A 34 -8.66 -1.96 -5.23
CA GLY A 34 -10.03 -2.19 -4.74
C GLY A 34 -10.08 -3.06 -3.49
N ILE A 35 -11.13 -2.94 -2.69
CA ILE A 35 -11.38 -3.86 -1.57
C ILE A 35 -11.79 -5.22 -2.17
N PRO A 36 -11.08 -6.33 -1.87
CA PRO A 36 -11.46 -7.63 -2.38
C PRO A 36 -12.79 -8.08 -1.78
N GLU A 37 -13.66 -8.71 -2.58
CA GLU A 37 -14.94 -9.26 -2.09
C GLU A 37 -14.73 -10.27 -0.95
N LYS A 38 -13.63 -11.01 -1.01
CA LYS A 38 -13.18 -11.93 0.03
C LYS A 38 -11.69 -11.76 0.26
N ARG A 39 -11.29 -11.57 1.53
CA ARG A 39 -9.89 -11.58 1.93
C ARG A 39 -9.25 -12.93 1.54
N PRO A 40 -8.16 -12.94 0.76
CA PRO A 40 -7.47 -14.18 0.42
C PRO A 40 -6.93 -14.91 1.66
N ALA A 41 -6.98 -16.24 1.64
CA ALA A 41 -6.59 -17.07 2.78
C ALA A 41 -5.09 -17.01 3.11
N PHE A 42 -4.24 -16.62 2.15
CA PHE A 42 -2.79 -16.47 2.35
C PHE A 42 -2.41 -15.18 3.06
N ILE A 43 -3.33 -14.20 3.17
CA ILE A 43 -3.07 -12.98 3.92
C ILE A 43 -3.22 -13.31 5.41
N PRO A 44 -2.14 -13.19 6.23
CA PRO A 44 -2.18 -13.57 7.63
C PRO A 44 -3.16 -12.69 8.40
N ALA A 45 -3.81 -13.24 9.42
CA ALA A 45 -4.50 -12.44 10.43
C ALA A 45 -3.44 -11.68 11.26
N LEU A 46 -3.68 -10.39 11.49
CA LEU A 46 -2.82 -9.54 12.31
C LEU A 46 -3.58 -9.19 13.60
N ASP A 47 -3.73 -10.15 14.49
CA ASP A 47 -4.59 -9.99 15.68
C ASP A 47 -4.07 -8.93 16.66
N ASP A 48 -2.77 -8.65 16.65
CA ASP A 48 -2.15 -7.59 17.45
C ASP A 48 -2.32 -6.18 16.85
N PHE A 49 -2.91 -6.06 15.66
CA PHE A 49 -3.20 -4.78 15.00
C PHE A 49 -4.71 -4.50 15.12
N PRO A 50 -5.15 -3.29 15.52
CA PRO A 50 -6.58 -2.97 15.57
C PRO A 50 -7.26 -3.14 14.21
N ALA A 51 -8.41 -3.83 14.17
CA ALA A 51 -9.10 -4.15 12.93
C ALA A 51 -9.45 -2.92 12.08
N ASP A 52 -9.83 -1.81 12.72
CA ASP A 52 -10.16 -0.53 12.05
C ASP A 52 -8.94 0.14 11.39
N PHE A 53 -7.73 -0.33 11.71
CA PHE A 53 -6.48 0.15 11.13
C PHE A 53 -5.80 -0.90 10.25
N GLN A 54 -6.56 -1.88 9.76
CA GLN A 54 -6.13 -2.83 8.74
C GLN A 54 -6.89 -2.58 7.44
N SER A 55 -6.19 -2.55 6.31
CA SER A 55 -6.79 -2.43 4.99
C SER A 55 -6.19 -3.47 4.05
N SER A 56 -7.03 -4.31 3.47
CA SER A 56 -6.63 -5.26 2.42
C SER A 56 -7.12 -4.77 1.07
N LEU A 57 -6.25 -4.79 0.07
CA LEU A 57 -6.58 -4.39 -1.30
C LEU A 57 -6.24 -5.50 -2.29
N ALA A 58 -7.05 -5.66 -3.32
CA ALA A 58 -6.71 -6.34 -4.56
C ALA A 58 -6.19 -5.30 -5.55
N LEU A 59 -5.07 -5.62 -6.22
CA LEU A 59 -4.48 -4.79 -7.25
C LEU A 59 -4.80 -5.43 -8.61
N THR A 60 -5.51 -4.70 -9.46
CA THR A 60 -6.01 -5.20 -10.74
C THR A 60 -5.41 -4.46 -11.93
N LEU A 61 -5.22 -5.19 -13.02
CA LEU A 61 -4.93 -4.61 -14.33
C LEU A 61 -6.21 -4.01 -14.94
N ALA A 62 -6.07 -3.31 -16.07
CA ALA A 62 -7.19 -2.66 -16.76
C ALA A 62 -8.26 -3.64 -17.27
N ASP A 63 -7.91 -4.91 -17.48
CA ASP A 63 -8.84 -5.97 -17.87
C ASP A 63 -9.54 -6.63 -16.67
N GLY A 64 -9.27 -6.16 -15.44
CA GLY A 64 -9.82 -6.70 -14.20
C GLY A 64 -9.00 -7.87 -13.61
N THR A 65 -7.91 -8.29 -14.26
CA THR A 65 -7.05 -9.35 -13.74
C THR A 65 -6.41 -8.91 -12.43
N VAL A 66 -6.68 -9.63 -11.34
CA VAL A 66 -5.98 -9.44 -10.07
C VAL A 66 -4.57 -10.01 -10.20
N PHE A 67 -3.56 -9.15 -10.13
CA PHE A 67 -2.16 -9.58 -10.21
C PHE A 67 -1.47 -9.56 -8.85
N ALA A 68 -2.03 -8.87 -7.85
CA ALA A 68 -1.45 -8.78 -6.52
C ALA A 68 -2.51 -8.48 -5.45
N HIS A 69 -2.14 -8.72 -4.19
CA HIS A 69 -2.90 -8.25 -3.04
C HIS A 69 -1.98 -7.51 -2.08
N SER A 70 -2.48 -6.49 -1.39
CA SER A 70 -1.74 -5.81 -0.32
C SER A 70 -2.48 -5.82 1.00
N LEU A 71 -1.72 -5.70 2.09
CA LEU A 71 -2.21 -5.48 3.44
C LEU A 71 -1.37 -4.37 4.06
N THR A 72 -2.03 -3.27 4.39
CA THR A 72 -1.47 -2.21 5.23
C THR A 72 -2.14 -2.29 6.60
N ALA A 73 -1.34 -2.28 7.67
CA ALA A 73 -1.85 -2.22 9.02
C ALA A 73 -1.02 -1.29 9.92
N PHE A 74 -1.68 -0.62 10.86
CA PHE A 74 -1.04 0.29 11.81
C PHE A 74 -1.37 -0.10 13.25
N ARG A 75 -0.39 -0.01 14.14
CA ARG A 75 -0.61 -0.08 15.59
C ARG A 75 0.28 0.90 16.33
N ASN A 76 -0.15 1.33 17.50
CA ASN A 76 0.74 2.06 18.41
C ASN A 76 1.78 1.09 18.99
N LEU A 77 3.01 1.57 19.17
CA LEU A 77 4.02 0.80 19.89
C LEU A 77 3.62 0.65 21.37
N PRO A 78 4.01 -0.45 22.02
CA PRO A 78 3.84 -0.61 23.47
C PRO A 78 4.42 0.60 24.22
N GLY A 79 3.64 1.20 25.12
CA GLY A 79 4.02 2.41 25.84
C GLY A 79 3.55 3.73 25.19
N GLY A 80 2.92 3.68 24.01
CA GLY A 80 2.27 4.84 23.39
C GLY A 80 3.21 5.81 22.69
N TYR A 81 4.50 5.47 22.59
CA TYR A 81 5.51 6.29 21.91
C TYR A 81 5.85 5.68 20.54
N GLY A 82 5.15 6.15 19.51
CA GLY A 82 5.39 5.77 18.12
C GLY A 82 4.34 4.81 17.55
N VAL A 83 4.49 4.55 16.25
CA VAL A 83 3.59 3.72 15.45
C VAL A 83 4.42 2.67 14.72
N GLU A 84 3.93 1.45 14.73
CA GLU A 84 4.41 0.37 13.88
C GLU A 84 3.49 0.24 12.66
N ILE A 85 4.11 0.04 11.50
CA ILE A 85 3.43 -0.15 10.23
C ILE A 85 3.81 -1.53 9.71
N PHE A 86 2.81 -2.34 9.39
CA PHE A 86 2.97 -3.55 8.61
C PHE A 86 2.47 -3.27 7.19
N GLU A 87 3.36 -3.35 6.20
CA GLU A 87 3.00 -3.32 4.78
C GLU A 87 3.47 -4.63 4.15
N SER A 88 2.60 -5.31 3.43
CA SER A 88 2.96 -6.48 2.64
C SER A 88 2.18 -6.52 1.34
N ILE A 89 2.87 -6.90 0.27
CA ILE A 89 2.27 -7.12 -1.04
C ILE A 89 2.61 -8.54 -1.50
N TRP A 90 1.57 -9.34 -1.77
CA TRP A 90 1.67 -10.68 -2.32
C TRP A 90 1.56 -10.59 -3.85
N ILE A 91 2.66 -10.90 -4.53
CA ILE A 91 2.79 -10.91 -6.00
C ILE A 91 3.25 -12.30 -6.48
N PRO A 92 3.01 -12.68 -7.74
CA PRO A 92 3.41 -13.98 -8.27
C PRO A 92 4.93 -14.19 -8.25
N ASP A 93 5.36 -15.43 -8.00
CA ASP A 93 6.78 -15.82 -8.02
C ASP A 93 7.45 -15.59 -9.39
N SER A 94 6.65 -15.47 -10.45
CA SER A 94 7.13 -15.18 -11.81
C SER A 94 7.46 -13.69 -12.03
N VAL A 95 7.33 -12.83 -11.03
CA VAL A 95 7.63 -11.40 -11.18
C VAL A 95 9.12 -11.19 -11.47
N PRO A 96 9.49 -10.28 -12.39
CA PRO A 96 10.90 -9.96 -12.63
C PRO A 96 11.57 -9.41 -11.36
N ALA A 97 12.81 -9.83 -11.11
CA ALA A 97 13.57 -9.42 -9.92
C ALA A 97 13.70 -7.89 -9.78
N GLU A 98 13.92 -7.20 -10.89
CA GLU A 98 13.99 -5.73 -10.94
C GLU A 98 12.70 -5.03 -10.51
N VAL A 99 11.53 -5.66 -10.72
CA VAL A 99 10.24 -5.15 -10.25
C VAL A 99 10.08 -5.38 -8.75
N LEU A 100 10.53 -6.54 -8.24
CA LEU A 100 10.52 -6.82 -6.80
C LEU A 100 11.46 -5.88 -6.04
N GLU A 101 12.65 -5.63 -6.57
CA GLU A 101 13.63 -4.71 -6.00
C GLU A 101 13.10 -3.27 -5.98
N GLY A 102 12.56 -2.80 -7.10
CA GLY A 102 12.01 -1.45 -7.17
C GLY A 102 10.75 -1.28 -6.33
N LEU A 103 9.88 -2.28 -6.22
CA LEU A 103 8.75 -2.27 -5.29
C LEU A 103 9.22 -2.17 -3.83
N THR A 104 10.21 -2.97 -3.47
CA THR A 104 10.79 -2.96 -2.11
C THR A 104 11.35 -1.57 -1.78
N ALA A 105 12.08 -0.96 -2.73
CA ALA A 105 12.61 0.40 -2.57
C ALA A 105 11.48 1.44 -2.46
N HIS A 106 10.44 1.33 -3.31
CA HIS A 106 9.29 2.22 -3.32
C HIS A 106 8.58 2.25 -1.96
N ILE A 107 8.15 1.09 -1.46
CA ILE A 107 7.48 0.96 -0.16
C ILE A 107 8.37 1.48 0.96
N THR A 108 9.65 1.10 0.97
CA THR A 108 10.60 1.54 2.00
C THR A 108 10.69 3.06 2.07
N VAL A 109 10.81 3.73 0.92
CA VAL A 109 10.91 5.20 0.86
C VAL A 109 9.60 5.87 1.26
N GLU A 110 8.47 5.37 0.76
CA GLU A 110 7.15 5.93 1.06
C GLU A 110 6.87 5.94 2.57
N PHE A 111 6.90 4.77 3.20
CA PHE A 111 6.55 4.65 4.61
C PHE A 111 7.60 5.29 5.54
N SER A 112 8.88 5.24 5.19
CA SER A 112 9.93 5.97 5.94
C SER A 112 9.68 7.48 5.92
N ASN A 113 9.24 8.03 4.79
CA ASN A 113 8.91 9.45 4.69
C ASN A 113 7.64 9.80 5.47
N TRP A 114 6.60 8.96 5.45
CA TRP A 114 5.40 9.17 6.25
C TRP A 114 5.71 9.25 7.74
N LEU A 115 6.47 8.27 8.26
CA LEU A 115 6.90 8.25 9.66
C LEU A 115 7.74 9.47 10.03
N LYS A 116 8.68 9.87 9.16
CA LYS A 116 9.50 11.06 9.36
C LYS A 116 8.67 12.35 9.42
N LEU A 117 7.66 12.49 8.56
CA LEU A 117 6.78 13.66 8.54
C LEU A 117 5.83 13.67 9.74
N ALA A 118 5.26 12.52 10.10
CA ALA A 118 4.42 12.37 11.28
C ALA A 118 5.20 12.76 12.55
N TYR A 119 6.43 12.28 12.71
CA TYR A 119 7.31 12.65 13.82
C TYR A 119 7.56 14.16 13.88
N LYS A 120 7.94 14.78 12.75
CA LYS A 120 8.15 16.23 12.66
C LYS A 120 6.92 17.04 13.08
N LYS A 121 5.72 16.56 12.76
CA LYS A 121 4.47 17.21 13.15
C LYS A 121 4.22 17.06 14.65
N ALA A 122 4.42 15.86 15.20
CA ALA A 122 4.21 15.57 16.62
C ALA A 122 5.10 16.41 17.54
N ILE A 123 6.38 16.64 17.18
CA ILE A 123 7.31 17.43 18.01
C ILE A 123 7.14 18.96 17.87
N LYS A 124 6.30 19.42 16.93
CA LYS A 124 5.99 20.84 16.72
C LYS A 124 4.63 21.25 17.33
N ALA A 125 3.85 20.28 17.80
CA ALA A 125 2.57 20.48 18.47
C ALA A 125 2.78 20.60 19.99
#